data_AF-A0A956PI52-F1
#
_entry.id   AF-A0A956PI52-F1
#
_cell.length_a   1.000
_cell.length_b   1.000
_cell.length_c   1.000
_cell.angle_alpha   90.00
_cell.angle_beta   90.00
_cell.angle_gamma   90.00
#
_symmetry.space_group_name_H-M   'P 1'
#
loop_
_entity.id
_entity.type
_entity.pdbx_description
1 polymer ?
#
loop_
_entity_poly.entity_id
_entity_poly.type
_entity_poly.pdbx_seq_one_letter_code
_entity_poly.pdbx_strand_id
1 'polypeptide(L)'
;MQCPRCSQDNPYGAKWCGHCEAPLIPSLPTEEEVTVGLQEGVEYPHPTHHYETEQIVVTAQYVERLLEGDDCFDELEDHLDQMAANFKEFEKQHAAEMQHLLSRESRRMPSDSYNTKLSYVLKTGFGLFEEGRRAFNEFFETESEDADELEAAFTKVRDGNNYICLALEMAQQRFEELQEVLRHHPEGDAPG
;
A
#
# COMPACT_ATOMS: atom_id res chain seq x y z
N MET A 1 21.72 7.40 -7.16
CA MET A 1 20.41 7.67 -6.52
C MET A 1 20.54 8.90 -5.65
N GLN A 2 19.58 9.82 -5.74
CA GLN A 2 19.64 11.07 -4.99
C GLN A 2 19.07 10.86 -3.58
N CYS A 3 19.76 11.36 -2.57
CA CYS A 3 19.30 11.29 -1.19
C CYS A 3 18.06 12.18 -1.02
N PRO A 4 16.92 11.65 -0.56
CA PRO A 4 15.71 12.45 -0.41
C PRO A 4 15.82 13.51 0.70
N ARG A 5 16.80 13.37 1.61
CA ARG A 5 16.98 14.28 2.74
C ARG A 5 17.91 15.46 2.47
N CYS A 6 19.02 15.23 1.75
CA CYS A 6 20.05 16.25 1.54
C CYS A 6 20.41 16.43 0.06
N SER A 7 19.66 15.79 -0.84
CA SER A 7 19.82 15.85 -2.29
C SER A 7 21.20 15.44 -2.83
N GLN A 8 22.04 14.83 -1.99
CA GLN A 8 23.35 14.31 -2.37
C GLN A 8 23.16 13.11 -3.30
N ASP A 9 23.94 13.04 -4.38
CA ASP A 9 24.02 11.83 -5.19
C ASP A 9 24.83 10.74 -4.49
N ASN A 10 24.26 9.54 -4.46
CA ASN A 10 24.86 8.35 -3.86
C ASN A 10 24.97 7.23 -4.90
N PRO A 11 25.94 6.32 -4.74
CA PRO A 11 26.10 5.15 -5.60
C PRO A 11 24.82 4.32 -5.69
N TYR A 12 24.57 3.70 -6.83
CA TYR A 12 23.43 2.80 -7.02
C TYR A 12 23.58 1.58 -6.09
N GLY A 13 22.53 1.24 -5.34
CA GLY A 13 22.56 0.16 -4.33
C GLY A 13 23.15 0.54 -2.96
N ALA A 14 23.53 1.80 -2.75
CA ALA A 14 23.93 2.28 -1.42
C ALA A 14 22.74 2.24 -0.46
N LYS A 15 22.88 1.56 0.68
CA LYS A 15 21.81 1.48 1.72
C LYS A 15 21.66 2.77 2.53
N TRP A 16 22.70 3.60 2.54
CA TRP A 16 22.80 4.81 3.38
C TRP A 16 23.46 5.95 2.61
N CYS A 17 23.04 7.18 2.91
CA CYS A 17 23.62 8.36 2.32
C CYS A 17 24.97 8.64 2.95
N GLY A 18 26.02 8.73 2.13
CA GLY A 18 27.38 8.99 2.60
C GLY A 18 27.60 10.40 3.18
N HIS A 19 26.60 11.29 3.09
CA HIS A 19 26.70 12.67 3.57
C HIS A 19 25.91 12.93 4.86
N CYS A 20 24.65 12.50 4.93
CA CYS A 20 23.77 12.75 6.08
C CYS A 20 23.35 11.49 6.83
N GLU A 21 23.91 10.33 6.46
CA GLU A 21 23.62 9.01 7.04
C GLU A 21 22.14 8.64 7.02
N ALA A 22 21.36 9.30 6.17
CA ALA A 22 19.96 8.95 5.96
C ALA A 22 19.88 7.60 5.23
N PRO A 23 18.95 6.71 5.61
CA PRO A 23 18.68 5.51 4.84
C PRO A 23 18.26 5.90 3.43
N LEU A 24 18.96 5.34 2.45
CA LEU A 24 18.60 5.45 1.06
C LEU A 24 17.67 4.28 0.80
N ILE A 25 16.37 4.51 0.96
CA ILE A 25 15.40 3.50 0.56
C ILE A 25 15.60 3.29 -0.94
N PRO A 26 15.80 2.05 -1.41
CA PRO A 26 15.80 1.79 -2.83
C PRO A 26 14.49 2.34 -3.36
N SER A 27 14.59 3.31 -4.27
CA SER A 27 13.47 3.69 -5.13
C SER A 27 12.80 2.40 -5.56
N LEU A 28 11.48 2.29 -5.34
CA LEU A 28 10.70 1.14 -5.77
C LEU A 28 11.15 0.76 -7.19
N PRO A 29 11.50 -0.51 -7.43
CA PRO A 29 11.97 -0.91 -8.74
C PRO A 29 10.90 -0.58 -9.77
N THR A 30 11.33 0.09 -10.83
CA THR A 30 10.55 0.34 -12.02
C THR A 30 10.11 -1.01 -12.58
N GLU A 31 8.79 -1.26 -12.60
CA GLU A 31 8.07 -2.24 -13.43
C GLU A 31 8.62 -3.68 -13.55
N GLU A 32 9.38 -4.20 -12.57
CA GLU A 32 9.67 -5.63 -12.50
C GLU A 32 8.77 -6.31 -11.46
N GLU A 33 8.16 -7.42 -11.88
CA GLU A 33 7.20 -8.27 -11.14
C GLU A 33 7.33 -8.17 -9.61
N VAL A 34 6.23 -7.77 -8.95
CA VAL A 34 6.13 -7.62 -7.50
C VAL A 34 6.26 -9.00 -6.84
N THR A 35 7.48 -9.50 -6.71
CA THR A 35 7.82 -10.62 -5.85
C THR A 35 8.06 -10.05 -4.45
N VAL A 36 7.09 -10.25 -3.55
CA VAL A 36 7.25 -9.81 -2.17
C VAL A 36 8.25 -10.75 -1.49
N GLY A 37 9.51 -10.32 -1.35
CA GLY A 37 10.54 -11.09 -0.66
C GLY A 37 10.17 -11.28 0.81
N LEU A 38 9.61 -12.44 1.15
CA LEU A 38 9.22 -12.78 2.51
C LEU A 38 10.46 -13.09 3.37
N GLN A 39 10.47 -12.57 4.59
CA GLN A 39 11.49 -12.85 5.59
C GLN A 39 11.10 -14.12 6.36
N GLU A 40 12.04 -15.05 6.47
CA GLU A 40 11.84 -16.29 7.22
C GLU A 40 11.60 -15.98 8.72
N GLY A 41 10.59 -16.62 9.30
CA GLY A 41 10.21 -16.41 10.70
C GLY A 41 9.36 -15.15 10.98
N VAL A 42 8.95 -14.40 9.96
CA VAL A 42 8.03 -13.26 10.11
C VAL A 42 6.60 -13.69 9.76
N GLU A 43 5.68 -13.51 10.72
CA GLU A 43 4.25 -13.66 10.47
C GLU A 43 3.69 -12.38 9.84
N TYR A 44 3.17 -12.52 8.63
CA TYR A 44 2.66 -11.41 7.84
C TYR A 44 1.15 -11.21 8.08
N PRO A 45 0.72 -9.98 8.37
CA PRO A 45 -0.69 -9.71 8.64
C PRO A 45 -1.52 -9.80 7.36
N HIS A 46 -2.75 -10.28 7.51
CA HIS A 46 -3.75 -10.37 6.45
C HIS A 46 -5.07 -9.78 6.96
N PRO A 47 -5.92 -9.21 6.07
CA PRO A 47 -7.24 -8.77 6.45
C PRO A 47 -8.06 -9.92 7.03
N THR A 48 -8.88 -9.63 8.03
CA THR A 48 -9.77 -10.61 8.70
C THR A 48 -11.24 -10.36 8.40
N HIS A 49 -11.55 -9.25 7.74
CA HIS A 49 -12.89 -8.84 7.34
C HIS A 49 -12.82 -7.99 6.06
N HIS A 50 -13.97 -7.75 5.45
CA HIS A 50 -14.11 -6.86 4.30
C HIS A 50 -14.37 -5.43 4.76
N TYR A 51 -13.65 -4.48 4.16
CA TYR A 51 -13.83 -3.06 4.39
C TYR A 51 -14.75 -2.51 3.30
N GLU A 52 -16.01 -2.26 3.67
CA GLU A 52 -17.02 -1.65 2.79
C GLU A 52 -16.80 -0.15 2.68
N THR A 53 -15.69 0.24 2.04
CA THR A 53 -15.43 1.64 1.70
C THR A 53 -16.45 2.11 0.66
N GLU A 54 -16.73 3.42 0.63
CA GLU A 54 -17.65 4.00 -0.35
C GLU A 54 -17.29 3.59 -1.78
N GLN A 55 -15.99 3.57 -2.08
CA GLN A 55 -15.46 3.20 -3.38
C GLN A 55 -15.77 1.75 -3.73
N ILE A 56 -15.60 0.81 -2.78
CA ILE A 56 -15.93 -0.61 -2.99
C ILE A 56 -17.42 -0.83 -3.16
N VAL A 57 -18.26 -0.12 -2.38
CA VAL A 57 -19.71 -0.19 -2.52
C VAL A 57 -20.15 0.29 -3.90
N VAL A 58 -19.57 1.38 -4.41
CA VAL A 58 -19.85 1.88 -5.76
C VAL A 58 -19.37 0.90 -6.83
N THR A 59 -18.18 0.32 -6.69
CA THR A 59 -17.69 -0.73 -7.60
C THR A 59 -18.64 -1.93 -7.63
N ALA A 60 -19.12 -2.40 -6.46
CA ALA A 60 -20.07 -3.50 -6.37
C ALA A 60 -21.37 -3.19 -7.13
N GLN A 61 -21.90 -1.96 -7.00
CA GLN A 61 -23.11 -1.54 -7.72
C GLN A 61 -22.93 -1.56 -9.23
N TYR A 62 -21.78 -1.13 -9.74
CA TYR A 62 -21.51 -1.23 -11.19
C TYR A 62 -21.40 -2.69 -11.64
N VAL A 63 -20.75 -3.55 -10.86
CA VAL A 63 -20.66 -4.98 -11.17
C VAL A 63 -22.03 -5.64 -11.20
N GLU A 64 -22.90 -5.35 -10.22
CA GLU A 64 -24.28 -5.83 -10.20
C GLU A 64 -25.06 -5.38 -11.45
N ARG A 65 -24.93 -4.11 -11.84
CA ARG A 65 -25.57 -3.57 -13.04
C ARG A 65 -25.08 -4.25 -14.32
N LEU A 66 -23.77 -4.47 -14.46
CA LEU A 66 -23.20 -5.21 -15.58
C LEU A 66 -23.75 -6.64 -15.66
N LEU A 67 -23.87 -7.34 -14.51
CA LEU A 67 -24.47 -8.68 -14.45
C LEU A 67 -25.96 -8.69 -14.82
N GLU A 68 -26.66 -7.59 -14.58
CA GLU A 68 -28.06 -7.39 -15.01
C GLU A 68 -28.18 -7.00 -16.49
N GLY A 69 -27.07 -6.74 -17.19
CA GLY A 69 -27.00 -6.40 -18.61
C GLY A 69 -27.04 -4.91 -18.92
N ASP A 70 -26.81 -4.04 -17.93
CA ASP A 70 -26.58 -2.61 -18.17
C ASP A 70 -25.23 -2.40 -18.87
N ASP A 71 -25.17 -1.44 -19.79
CA ASP A 71 -23.93 -0.97 -20.41
C ASP A 71 -23.36 0.20 -19.60
N CYS A 72 -22.63 -0.11 -18.53
CA CYS A 72 -21.97 0.88 -17.67
C CYS A 72 -20.46 0.64 -17.51
N PHE A 73 -19.83 0.16 -18.57
CA PHE A 73 -18.40 -0.13 -18.60
C PHE A 73 -17.55 1.13 -18.37
N ASP A 74 -17.81 2.19 -19.15
CA ASP A 74 -17.04 3.44 -19.08
C ASP A 74 -17.09 4.04 -17.67
N GLU A 75 -18.25 4.02 -17.01
CA GLU A 75 -18.39 4.55 -15.65
C GLU A 75 -17.65 3.72 -14.60
N LEU A 76 -17.59 2.39 -14.78
CA LEU A 76 -16.81 1.53 -13.90
C LEU A 76 -15.31 1.74 -14.12
N GLU A 77 -14.85 1.84 -15.38
CA GLU A 77 -13.45 2.11 -15.70
C GLU A 77 -13.00 3.45 -15.09
N ASP A 78 -13.76 4.53 -15.32
CA ASP A 78 -13.49 5.85 -14.76
C ASP A 78 -13.43 5.82 -13.23
N HIS A 79 -14.32 5.06 -12.59
CA HIS A 79 -14.33 4.90 -11.13
C HIS A 79 -13.09 4.17 -10.62
N LEU A 80 -12.69 3.06 -11.28
CA LEU A 80 -11.47 2.31 -10.92
C LEU A 80 -10.21 3.15 -11.13
N ASP A 81 -10.15 3.95 -12.18
CA ASP A 81 -9.03 4.87 -12.43
C ASP A 81 -8.97 6.00 -11.40
N GLN A 82 -10.13 6.53 -10.98
CA GLN A 82 -10.18 7.50 -9.90
C GLN A 82 -9.73 6.89 -8.57
N MET A 83 -10.09 5.64 -8.28
CA MET A 83 -9.57 4.91 -7.12
C MET A 83 -8.05 4.77 -7.19
N ALA A 84 -7.51 4.34 -8.33
CA ALA A 84 -6.07 4.21 -8.56
C ALA A 84 -5.33 5.55 -8.36
N ALA A 85 -5.90 6.64 -8.87
CA ALA A 85 -5.35 7.99 -8.71
C ALA A 85 -5.34 8.44 -7.24
N ASN A 86 -6.42 8.18 -6.51
CA ASN A 86 -6.51 8.50 -5.07
C ASN A 86 -5.43 7.74 -4.28
N PHE A 87 -5.19 6.48 -4.62
CA PHE A 87 -4.14 5.69 -3.99
C PHE A 87 -2.74 6.23 -4.28
N LYS A 88 -2.44 6.58 -5.53
CA LYS A 88 -1.14 7.19 -5.90
C LYS A 88 -0.91 8.53 -5.20
N GLU A 89 -1.96 9.35 -5.05
CA GLU A 89 -1.85 10.62 -4.35
C GLU A 89 -1.67 10.42 -2.84
N PHE A 90 -2.39 9.47 -2.25
CA PHE A 90 -2.19 9.07 -0.84
C PHE A 90 -0.74 8.61 -0.60
N GLU A 91 -0.21 7.74 -1.46
CA GLU A 91 1.19 7.29 -1.39
C GLU A 91 2.13 8.50 -1.45
N LYS A 92 1.95 9.39 -2.42
CA LYS A 92 2.81 10.55 -2.60
C LYS A 92 2.80 11.52 -1.41
N GLN A 93 1.63 11.79 -0.84
CA GLN A 93 1.48 12.72 0.28
C GLN A 93 2.04 12.14 1.58
N HIS A 94 1.79 10.86 1.85
CA HIS A 94 2.13 10.26 3.14
C HIS A 94 3.46 9.50 3.13
N ALA A 95 4.02 9.14 1.97
CA ALA A 95 5.29 8.39 1.89
C ALA A 95 6.44 9.10 2.60
N ALA A 96 6.58 10.42 2.46
CA ALA A 96 7.67 11.17 3.09
C ALA A 96 7.53 11.23 4.63
N GLU A 97 6.32 11.43 5.13
CA GLU A 97 6.03 11.50 6.57
C GLU A 97 6.17 10.12 7.22
N MET A 98 5.61 9.09 6.57
CA MET A 98 5.76 7.70 6.97
C MET A 98 7.26 7.34 6.96
N GLN A 99 7.99 7.60 5.89
CA GLN A 99 9.43 7.38 5.80
C GLN A 99 10.22 8.05 6.94
N HIS A 100 9.84 9.28 7.33
CA HIS A 100 10.46 9.98 8.45
C HIS A 100 10.19 9.30 9.80
N LEU A 101 8.95 8.88 10.05
CA LEU A 101 8.55 8.16 11.27
C LEU A 101 9.25 6.79 11.35
N LEU A 102 9.18 6.00 10.27
CA LEU A 102 9.78 4.66 10.18
C LEU A 102 11.31 4.71 10.35
N SER A 103 11.98 5.74 9.82
CA SER A 103 13.43 5.94 9.96
C SER A 103 13.83 6.29 11.40
N ARG A 104 13.00 7.05 12.12
CA ARG A 104 13.25 7.43 13.51
C ARG A 104 13.05 6.24 14.45
N GLU A 105 12.10 5.38 14.10
CA GLU A 105 11.72 4.20 14.85
C GLU A 105 12.66 3.01 14.66
N SER A 106 13.08 2.71 13.42
CA SER A 106 14.05 1.64 13.13
C SER A 106 15.39 1.83 13.86
N ARG A 107 15.77 3.08 14.16
CA ARG A 107 16.94 3.39 15.01
C ARG A 107 16.72 3.09 16.49
N ARG A 108 15.48 3.17 16.97
CA ARG A 108 15.12 2.94 18.38
C ARG A 108 14.73 1.49 18.65
N MET A 109 14.19 0.77 17.66
CA MET A 109 13.70 -0.60 17.76
C MET A 109 14.15 -1.46 16.57
N PRO A 110 15.43 -1.86 16.51
CA PRO A 110 16.00 -2.58 15.36
C PRO A 110 15.47 -4.01 15.16
N SER A 111 14.80 -4.60 16.16
CA SER A 111 14.15 -5.92 16.08
C SER A 111 12.68 -5.86 15.65
N ASP A 112 12.13 -4.67 15.41
CA ASP A 112 10.74 -4.53 15.03
C ASP A 112 10.55 -4.79 13.52
N SER A 113 9.72 -5.79 13.22
CA SER A 113 9.36 -6.17 11.85
C SER A 113 8.20 -5.35 11.29
N TYR A 114 7.67 -4.38 12.05
CA TYR A 114 6.56 -3.52 11.66
C TYR A 114 6.70 -2.96 10.24
N ASN A 115 7.85 -2.38 9.89
CA ASN A 115 8.10 -1.81 8.55
C ASN A 115 8.01 -2.87 7.45
N THR A 116 8.55 -4.06 7.71
CA THR A 116 8.47 -5.20 6.80
C THR A 116 7.02 -5.62 6.59
N LYS A 117 6.25 -5.70 7.68
CA LYS A 117 4.83 -6.07 7.65
C LYS A 117 3.97 -5.03 6.92
N LEU A 118 4.15 -3.75 7.24
CA LEU A 118 3.43 -2.65 6.58
C LEU A 118 3.73 -2.61 5.08
N SER A 119 5.00 -2.76 4.70
CA SER A 119 5.40 -2.81 3.28
C SER A 119 4.80 -4.02 2.57
N TYR A 120 4.75 -5.19 3.22
CA TYR A 120 4.09 -6.38 2.68
C TYR A 120 2.61 -6.12 2.42
N VAL A 121 1.88 -5.59 3.40
CA VAL A 121 0.43 -5.35 3.29
C VAL A 121 0.14 -4.35 2.16
N LEU A 122 0.87 -3.23 2.09
CA LEU A 122 0.70 -2.24 1.03
C LEU A 122 0.97 -2.82 -0.35
N LYS A 123 2.09 -3.54 -0.53
CA LYS A 123 2.45 -4.15 -1.81
C LYS A 123 1.42 -5.20 -2.25
N THR A 124 0.93 -6.00 -1.31
CA THR A 124 -0.09 -7.01 -1.57
C THR A 124 -1.40 -6.33 -1.98
N GLY A 125 -1.81 -5.28 -1.27
CA GLY A 125 -3.01 -4.53 -1.59
C GLY A 125 -2.98 -3.87 -2.96
N PHE A 126 -1.89 -3.17 -3.30
CA PHE A 126 -1.72 -2.57 -4.63
C PHE A 126 -1.63 -3.62 -5.73
N GLY A 127 -0.90 -4.72 -5.50
CA GLY A 127 -0.81 -5.81 -6.46
C GLY A 127 -2.18 -6.39 -6.79
N LEU A 128 -2.98 -6.73 -5.77
CA LEU A 128 -4.32 -7.28 -5.96
C LEU A 128 -5.28 -6.29 -6.63
N PHE A 129 -5.21 -5.00 -6.27
CA PHE A 129 -6.03 -3.96 -6.89
C PHE A 129 -5.71 -3.83 -8.38
N GLU A 130 -4.43 -3.76 -8.76
CA GLU A 130 -4.01 -3.66 -10.16
C GLU A 130 -4.29 -4.95 -10.96
N GLU A 131 -4.16 -6.12 -10.33
CA GLU A 131 -4.60 -7.40 -10.92
C GLU A 131 -6.10 -7.40 -11.20
N GLY A 132 -6.92 -6.92 -10.26
CA GLY A 132 -8.37 -6.80 -10.44
C GLY A 132 -8.74 -5.83 -11.56
N ARG A 133 -8.10 -4.65 -11.61
CA ARG A 133 -8.30 -3.67 -12.68
C ARG A 133 -7.91 -4.24 -14.06
N ARG A 134 -6.79 -4.97 -14.14
CA ARG A 134 -6.40 -5.64 -15.38
C ARG A 134 -7.42 -6.71 -15.81
N ALA A 135 -7.93 -7.48 -14.85
CA ALA A 135 -8.94 -8.50 -15.12
C ALA A 135 -10.26 -7.87 -15.61
N PHE A 136 -10.68 -6.72 -15.05
CA PHE A 136 -11.77 -5.93 -15.60
C PHE A 136 -11.50 -5.54 -17.05
N ASN A 137 -10.36 -4.90 -17.33
CA ASN A 137 -10.04 -4.48 -18.70
C ASN A 137 -10.01 -5.66 -19.68
N GLU A 138 -9.46 -6.81 -19.28
CA GLU A 138 -9.46 -8.02 -20.12
C GLU A 138 -10.88 -8.55 -20.38
N PHE A 139 -11.73 -8.60 -19.34
CA PHE A 139 -13.14 -8.97 -19.48
C PHE A 139 -13.86 -8.08 -20.51
N PHE A 140 -13.61 -6.76 -20.48
CA PHE A 140 -14.22 -5.80 -21.39
C PHE A 140 -13.64 -5.85 -22.81
N GLU A 141 -12.31 -5.90 -22.95
CA GLU A 141 -11.64 -5.98 -24.25
C GLU A 141 -11.99 -7.25 -25.03
N THR A 142 -12.28 -8.34 -24.31
CA THR A 142 -12.67 -9.62 -24.91
C THR A 142 -14.18 -9.76 -25.12
N GLU A 143 -14.97 -8.76 -24.72
CA GLU A 143 -16.45 -8.81 -24.71
C GLU A 143 -16.95 -10.09 -24.01
N SER A 144 -16.30 -10.49 -22.91
CA SER A 144 -16.68 -11.68 -22.17
C SER A 144 -18.06 -11.51 -21.53
N GLU A 145 -18.84 -12.58 -21.51
CA GLU A 145 -20.14 -12.66 -20.80
C GLU A 145 -20.04 -13.56 -19.56
N ASP A 146 -18.83 -13.98 -19.19
CA ASP A 146 -18.62 -14.88 -18.05
C ASP A 146 -18.71 -14.13 -16.72
N ALA A 147 -19.84 -14.31 -16.03
CA ALA A 147 -20.08 -13.73 -14.71
C ALA A 147 -19.00 -14.10 -13.69
N ASP A 148 -18.41 -15.31 -13.77
CA ASP A 148 -17.38 -15.75 -12.84
C ASP A 148 -16.08 -14.94 -13.03
N GLU A 149 -15.76 -14.52 -14.26
CA GLU A 149 -14.60 -13.68 -14.56
C GLU A 149 -14.79 -12.26 -13.99
N LEU A 150 -15.99 -11.70 -14.15
CA LEU A 150 -16.34 -10.38 -13.62
C LEU A 150 -16.33 -10.37 -12.07
N GLU A 151 -16.92 -11.39 -11.44
CA GLU A 151 -16.89 -11.55 -9.98
C GLU A 151 -15.46 -11.76 -9.45
N ALA A 152 -14.62 -12.50 -10.17
CA ALA A 152 -13.22 -12.70 -9.81
C ALA A 152 -12.43 -11.38 -9.90
N ALA A 153 -12.64 -10.58 -10.95
CA ALA A 153 -12.05 -9.25 -11.09
C ALA A 153 -12.44 -8.33 -9.92
N PHE A 154 -13.73 -8.29 -9.58
CA PHE A 154 -14.22 -7.53 -8.43
C PHE A 154 -13.62 -8.02 -7.11
N THR A 155 -13.54 -9.33 -6.90
CA THR A 155 -12.95 -9.92 -5.69
C THR A 155 -11.51 -9.46 -5.49
N LYS A 156 -10.72 -9.40 -6.56
CA LYS A 156 -9.34 -8.88 -6.52
C LYS A 156 -9.27 -7.41 -6.11
N VAL A 157 -10.13 -6.56 -6.68
CA VAL A 157 -10.23 -5.15 -6.29
C VAL A 157 -10.60 -4.99 -4.82
N ARG A 158 -11.60 -5.76 -4.35
CA ARG A 158 -12.03 -5.76 -2.95
C ARG A 158 -10.94 -6.24 -2.00
N ASP A 159 -10.24 -7.31 -2.34
CA ASP A 159 -9.13 -7.82 -1.53
C ASP A 159 -7.97 -6.82 -1.49
N GLY A 160 -7.65 -6.18 -2.61
CA GLY A 160 -6.70 -5.08 -2.67
C GLY A 160 -7.05 -3.96 -1.70
N ASN A 161 -8.30 -3.50 -1.72
CA ASN A 161 -8.82 -2.52 -0.76
C ASN A 161 -8.69 -2.99 0.69
N ASN A 162 -9.01 -4.26 1.00
CA ASN A 162 -8.92 -4.77 2.36
C ASN A 162 -7.49 -4.71 2.90
N TYR A 163 -6.50 -5.05 2.08
CA TYR A 163 -5.09 -4.90 2.45
C TYR A 163 -4.71 -3.43 2.63
N ILE A 164 -5.12 -2.54 1.74
CA ILE A 164 -4.82 -1.10 1.87
C ILE A 164 -5.43 -0.53 3.16
N CYS A 165 -6.69 -0.86 3.48
CA CYS A 165 -7.33 -0.46 4.74
C CYS A 165 -6.61 -1.02 5.96
N LEU A 166 -6.19 -2.30 5.93
CA LEU A 166 -5.38 -2.87 7.00
C LEU A 166 -4.05 -2.12 7.18
N ALA A 167 -3.40 -1.69 6.11
CA ALA A 167 -2.18 -0.89 6.20
C ALA A 167 -2.44 0.47 6.87
N LEU A 168 -3.59 1.10 6.59
CA LEU A 168 -4.00 2.34 7.25
C LEU A 168 -4.26 2.14 8.75
N GLU A 169 -4.95 1.07 9.13
CA GLU A 169 -5.19 0.73 10.54
C GLU A 169 -3.87 0.46 11.27
N MET A 170 -2.96 -0.30 10.66
CA MET A 170 -1.63 -0.55 11.21
C MET A 170 -0.87 0.76 11.42
N ALA A 171 -0.88 1.66 10.43
CA ALA A 171 -0.25 2.98 10.52
C ALA A 171 -0.85 3.84 11.62
N GLN A 172 -2.17 3.86 11.74
CA GLN A 172 -2.88 4.63 12.76
C GLN A 172 -2.61 4.09 14.17
N GLN A 173 -2.73 2.78 14.37
CA GLN A 173 -2.43 2.14 15.66
C GLN A 173 -0.99 2.44 16.07
N ARG A 174 -0.04 2.35 15.13
CA ARG A 174 1.36 2.65 15.43
C ARG A 174 1.58 4.10 15.82
N PHE A 175 0.87 5.02 15.17
CA PHE A 175 0.93 6.43 15.52
C PHE A 175 0.39 6.70 16.92
N GLU A 176 -0.73 6.07 17.30
CA GLU A 176 -1.32 6.16 18.64
C GLU A 176 -0.38 5.61 19.72
N GLU A 177 0.21 4.43 19.50
CA GLU A 177 1.23 3.84 20.38
C GLU A 177 2.42 4.79 20.59
N LEU A 178 2.93 5.39 19.50
CA LEU A 178 4.03 6.34 19.56
C LEU A 178 3.67 7.61 20.32
N GLN A 179 2.46 8.14 20.15
CA GLN A 179 1.99 9.30 20.90
C GLN A 179 1.83 9.01 22.39
N GLU A 180 1.42 7.80 22.76
CA GLU A 180 1.31 7.38 24.16
C GLU A 180 2.70 7.25 24.80
N VAL A 181 3.66 6.63 24.11
CA VAL A 181 5.06 6.55 24.56
C VAL A 181 5.66 7.95 24.75
N LEU A 182 5.42 8.88 23.82
CA LEU A 182 5.91 10.27 23.93
C LEU A 182 5.23 11.04 25.07
N ARG A 183 3.97 10.75 25.38
CA ARG A 183 3.27 11.34 26.54
C ARG A 183 3.85 10.85 27.87
N HIS A 184 4.29 9.59 27.94
CA HIS A 184 4.83 9.00 29.17
C HIS A 184 6.35 9.18 29.33
N HIS A 185 7.08 9.50 28.26
CA HIS A 185 8.52 9.80 28.30
C HIS A 185 8.86 11.05 27.48
N PRO A 186 8.59 12.27 28.01
CA PRO A 186 8.73 13.50 27.24
C PRO A 186 10.19 13.90 26.94
N GLU A 187 11.18 13.49 27.75
CA GLU A 187 12.64 13.56 27.49
C GLU A 187 13.41 13.02 28.72
N GLY A 188 14.54 12.30 28.51
CA GLY A 188 15.47 11.79 29.54
C GLY A 188 15.56 10.24 29.53
N ASP A 189 16.68 9.59 29.22
CA ASP A 189 18.05 9.84 29.66
C ASP A 189 19.07 9.88 28.50
N ALA A 190 19.89 10.92 28.47
CA ALA A 190 21.23 10.82 27.90
C ALA A 190 22.12 10.17 28.97
N PRO A 191 22.85 9.08 28.68
CA PRO A 191 23.83 8.57 29.62
C PRO A 191 24.99 9.56 29.69
N GLY A 192 25.22 10.12 30.87
CA GLY A 192 26.42 10.88 31.22
C GLY A 192 27.65 10.01 31.38
#